data_AF-A0A840GPE6-F1
#
_entry.id   AF-A0A840GPE6-F1
#
_cell.length_a   1.000
_cell.length_b   1.000
_cell.length_c   1.000
_cell.angle_alpha   90.00
_cell.angle_beta   90.00
_cell.angle_gamma   90.00
#
_symmetry.space_group_name_H-M   'P 1'
#
loop_
_entity.id
_entity.type
_entity.pdbx_description
1 polymer ?
#
loop_
_entity_poly.entity_id
_entity_poly.type
_entity_poly.pdbx_seq_one_letter_code
_entity_poly.pdbx_strand_id
1 'polypeptide(L)'
;MHVFGQDHALRGHMHLRFNNVGYRRKISCSRRGRGFEIIRLGPGRIHHCMRVISKAEKALDMMARRGLTREAFGRKIARLGGNLQIIAQARCEIEAMRLMVLKAARAMDVLGNKEARVWVSMIKAMVPERAS
;
A
#
# COMPACT_ATOMS: atom_id res chain seq x y z
N MET A 1 9.80 3.02 -20.30
CA MET A 1 10.30 4.31 -19.76
C MET A 1 11.28 3.95 -18.65
N HIS A 2 12.56 4.31 -18.79
CA HIS A 2 13.56 3.91 -17.81
C HIS A 2 13.54 4.85 -16.60
N VAL A 3 13.47 4.28 -15.40
CA VAL A 3 13.61 5.01 -14.13
C VAL A 3 14.74 4.32 -13.36
N PHE A 4 15.78 5.08 -12.98
CA PHE A 4 17.02 4.56 -12.37
C PHE A 4 17.68 3.43 -13.18
N GLY A 5 17.70 3.54 -14.51
CA GLY A 5 18.43 2.62 -15.39
C GLY A 5 17.81 1.23 -15.56
N GLN A 6 16.62 0.97 -15.02
CA GLN A 6 15.89 -0.29 -15.21
C GLN A 6 14.63 -0.08 -16.05
N ASP A 7 14.24 -1.07 -16.85
CA ASP A 7 12.98 -1.05 -17.59
C ASP A 7 11.80 -1.11 -16.62
N HIS A 8 11.06 0.00 -16.54
CA HIS A 8 9.89 0.12 -15.70
C HIS A 8 8.65 -0.07 -16.58
N ALA A 9 7.82 -1.07 -16.26
CA ALA A 9 6.51 -1.23 -16.87
C ALA A 9 5.74 0.11 -16.85
N LEU A 10 5.00 0.41 -17.93
CA LEU A 10 4.25 1.66 -18.14
C LEU A 10 3.25 1.93 -16.99
N ARG A 11 3.71 2.51 -15.88
CA ARG A 11 2.88 3.10 -14.82
C ARG A 11 2.48 4.54 -15.20
N GLY A 12 1.92 4.70 -16.40
CA GLY A 12 1.44 6.00 -16.87
C GLY A 12 0.10 6.37 -16.23
N HIS A 13 -0.07 7.64 -15.87
CA HIS A 13 -1.37 8.22 -15.60
C HIS A 13 -1.74 9.09 -16.82
N MET A 14 -2.90 8.86 -17.42
CA MET A 14 -3.31 9.54 -18.65
C MET A 14 -4.68 10.19 -18.48
N HIS A 15 -4.84 11.38 -19.03
CA HIS A 15 -6.13 12.01 -19.17
C HIS A 15 -6.82 11.47 -20.44
N LEU A 16 -7.98 10.83 -20.29
CA LEU A 16 -8.75 10.27 -21.40
C LEU A 16 -10.00 11.13 -21.66
N ARG A 17 -10.25 11.47 -22.93
CA ARG A 17 -11.48 12.14 -23.37
C ARG A 17 -12.32 11.17 -24.21
N PHE A 18 -13.59 11.01 -23.86
CA PHE A 18 -14.54 10.18 -24.60
C PHE A 18 -15.54 11.10 -25.34
N ASN A 19 -15.30 11.37 -26.63
CA ASN A 19 -16.13 12.25 -27.45
C ASN A 19 -16.98 11.44 -28.43
N ASN A 20 -18.31 11.44 -28.24
CA ASN A 20 -19.28 10.74 -29.10
C ASN A 20 -18.90 9.27 -29.41
N VAL A 21 -18.42 8.54 -28.40
CA VAL A 21 -17.98 7.14 -28.56
C VAL A 21 -19.19 6.20 -28.53
N GLY A 22 -19.47 5.56 -29.67
CA GLY A 22 -20.50 4.52 -29.77
C GLY A 22 -20.07 3.21 -29.12
N TYR A 23 -21.01 2.49 -28.49
CA TYR A 23 -20.74 1.17 -27.91
C TYR A 23 -21.93 0.22 -28.06
N ARG A 24 -21.67 -1.09 -28.08
CA ARG A 24 -22.72 -2.11 -28.13
C ARG A 24 -23.26 -2.38 -26.73
N ARG A 25 -24.59 -2.48 -26.56
CA ARG A 25 -25.23 -2.78 -25.26
C ARG A 25 -24.67 -4.03 -24.56
N LYS A 26 -24.26 -5.04 -25.32
CA LYS A 26 -23.66 -6.29 -24.79
C LYS A 26 -22.33 -6.11 -24.04
N ILE A 27 -21.67 -4.96 -24.18
CA ILE A 27 -20.38 -4.65 -23.53
C ILE A 27 -20.60 -4.14 -22.09
N SER A 28 -21.85 -3.89 -21.68
CA SER A 28 -22.14 -3.41 -20.34
C SER A 28 -21.78 -4.43 -19.27
N CYS A 29 -20.92 -4.03 -18.31
CA CYS A 29 -20.44 -4.90 -17.23
C CYS A 29 -21.53 -5.28 -16.20
N SER A 30 -22.70 -4.64 -16.24
CA SER A 30 -23.82 -4.89 -15.32
C SER A 30 -25.14 -4.38 -15.90
N ARG A 31 -26.23 -4.51 -15.14
CA ARG A 31 -27.52 -3.90 -15.48
C ARG A 31 -27.39 -2.37 -15.43
N ARG A 32 -28.15 -1.69 -16.30
CA ARG A 32 -28.24 -0.22 -16.32
C ARG A 32 -28.60 0.29 -14.91
N GLY A 33 -27.94 1.36 -14.49
CA GLY A 33 -28.11 1.97 -13.16
C GLY A 33 -27.28 1.34 -12.03
N ARG A 34 -26.62 0.20 -12.24
CA ARG A 34 -25.89 -0.51 -11.16
C ARG A 34 -24.38 -0.28 -11.18
N GLY A 35 -23.95 0.88 -11.68
CA GLY A 35 -22.53 1.23 -11.82
C GLY A 35 -21.79 1.25 -10.48
N PHE A 36 -22.39 1.81 -9.43
CA PHE A 36 -21.78 1.90 -8.11
C PHE A 36 -21.58 0.54 -7.42
N GLU A 37 -22.45 -0.43 -7.71
CA GLU A 37 -22.36 -1.78 -7.12
C GLU A 37 -21.15 -2.55 -7.64
N ILE A 38 -20.77 -2.33 -8.89
CA ILE A 38 -19.67 -3.06 -9.54
C ILE A 38 -18.31 -2.38 -9.36
N ILE A 39 -18.23 -1.28 -8.60
CA ILE A 39 -16.96 -0.62 -8.32
C ILE A 39 -16.10 -1.53 -7.44
N ARG A 40 -15.02 -2.08 -8.01
CA ARG A 40 -14.16 -3.09 -7.36
C ARG A 40 -13.04 -2.51 -6.49
N LEU A 41 -13.32 -1.44 -5.75
CA LEU A 41 -12.30 -0.75 -4.95
C LEU A 41 -11.84 -1.55 -3.72
N GLY A 42 -12.71 -2.40 -3.13
CA GLY A 42 -12.41 -3.16 -1.91
C GLY A 42 -11.13 -4.00 -2.01
N PRO A 43 -11.05 -4.98 -2.95
CA PRO A 43 -9.86 -5.79 -3.13
C PRO A 43 -8.61 -4.98 -3.50
N GLY A 44 -8.76 -3.92 -4.30
CA GLY A 44 -7.65 -3.03 -4.67
C GLY A 44 -7.02 -2.33 -3.46
N ARG A 45 -7.83 -1.94 -2.47
CA ARG A 45 -7.37 -1.28 -1.24
C ARG A 45 -6.49 -2.19 -0.39
N ILE A 46 -6.91 -3.43 -0.14
CA ILE A 46 -6.14 -4.36 0.68
C ILE A 46 -4.85 -4.81 -0.02
N HIS A 47 -4.89 -5.09 -1.33
CA HIS A 47 -3.69 -5.45 -2.09
C HIS A 47 -2.64 -4.34 -2.12
N HIS A 48 -3.07 -3.07 -2.10
CA HIS A 48 -2.14 -1.96 -1.95
C HIS A 48 -1.48 -1.98 -0.58
N CYS A 49 -2.25 -2.12 0.50
CA CYS A 49 -1.73 -2.16 1.87
C CYS A 49 -0.76 -3.33 2.09
N MET A 50 -1.10 -4.53 1.57
CA MET A 50 -0.22 -5.71 1.61
C MET A 50 1.15 -5.44 0.98
N ARG A 51 1.18 -4.78 -0.20
CA ARG A 51 2.44 -4.42 -0.88
C ARG A 51 3.21 -3.32 -0.14
N VAL A 52 2.51 -2.37 0.49
CA VAL A 52 3.15 -1.29 1.26
C VAL A 52 3.90 -1.85 2.47
N ILE A 53 3.36 -2.86 3.16
CA ILE A 53 4.08 -3.54 4.26
C ILE A 53 5.42 -4.10 3.78
N SER A 54 5.46 -4.78 2.62
CA SER A 54 6.71 -5.29 2.06
C SER A 54 7.72 -4.18 1.75
N LYS A 55 7.24 -3.02 1.28
CA LYS A 55 8.10 -1.86 1.05
C LYS A 55 8.64 -1.29 2.36
N ALA A 56 7.81 -1.21 3.41
CA ALA A 56 8.22 -0.73 4.72
C ALA A 56 9.30 -1.64 5.34
N GLU A 57 9.17 -2.97 5.22
CA GLU A 57 10.22 -3.91 5.63
C GLU A 57 11.54 -3.66 4.89
N LYS A 58 11.47 -3.42 3.57
CA LYS A 58 12.66 -3.12 2.79
C LYS A 58 13.30 -1.79 3.21
N ALA A 59 12.48 -0.77 3.49
CA ALA A 59 12.95 0.52 3.98
C ALA A 59 13.62 0.39 5.35
N LEU A 60 13.06 -0.42 6.26
CA LEU A 60 13.65 -0.68 7.57
C LEU A 60 15.00 -1.41 7.47
N ASP A 61 15.10 -2.44 6.62
CA ASP A 61 16.36 -3.14 6.31
C ASP A 61 17.42 -2.17 5.78
N MET A 62 17.05 -1.30 4.84
CA MET A 62 17.95 -0.28 4.30
C MET A 62 18.38 0.74 5.37
N MET A 63 17.45 1.18 6.22
CA MET A 63 17.72 2.11 7.32
C MET A 63 18.72 1.52 8.32
N ALA A 64 18.49 0.28 8.76
CA ALA A 64 19.37 -0.42 9.71
C ALA A 64 20.77 -0.65 9.11
N ARG A 65 20.86 -1.16 7.88
CA ARG A 65 22.14 -1.35 7.18
C ARG A 65 22.90 -0.04 7.06
N ARG A 66 22.24 1.04 6.64
CA ARG A 66 22.87 2.36 6.51
C ARG A 66 23.36 2.88 7.85
N GLY A 67 22.55 2.74 8.90
CA GLY A 67 22.88 3.20 10.25
C GLY A 67 24.06 2.46 10.88
N LEU A 68 24.23 1.17 10.58
CA LEU A 68 25.30 0.33 11.15
C LEU A 68 26.60 0.35 10.33
N THR A 69 26.53 0.63 9.03
CA THR A 69 27.72 0.63 8.15
C THR A 69 28.46 1.96 8.14
N ARG A 70 27.79 3.07 8.45
CA ARG A 70 28.38 4.41 8.42
C ARG A 70 28.68 4.95 9.80
N GLU A 71 29.76 5.72 9.87
CA GLU A 71 30.19 6.44 11.06
C GLU A 71 30.08 7.94 10.83
N ALA A 72 29.65 8.64 11.87
CA ALA A 72 29.65 10.09 11.97
C ALA A 72 29.89 10.45 13.44
N PHE A 73 30.58 11.55 13.71
CA PHE A 73 30.85 12.01 15.08
C PHE A 73 31.45 10.90 15.99
N GLY A 74 32.34 10.08 15.42
CA GLY A 74 33.07 9.02 16.14
C GLY A 74 32.24 7.78 16.53
N ARG A 75 30.99 7.64 16.05
CA ARG A 75 30.14 6.47 16.34
C ARG A 75 29.34 6.05 15.11
N LYS A 76 28.80 4.82 15.14
CA LYS A 76 27.82 4.38 14.12
C LYS A 76 26.60 5.30 14.13
N ILE A 77 26.09 5.66 12.96
CA ILE A 77 24.90 6.53 12.83
C ILE A 77 23.71 5.99 13.61
N ALA A 78 23.50 4.66 13.63
CA ALA A 78 22.43 4.04 14.40
C ALA A 78 22.49 4.33 15.91
N ARG A 79 23.66 4.67 16.45
CA ARG A 79 23.90 4.99 17.87
C ARG A 79 23.96 6.50 18.16
N LEU A 80 23.67 7.34 17.17
CA LEU A 80 23.63 8.79 17.34
C LEU A 80 22.22 9.25 17.63
N GLY A 81 22.06 10.05 18.69
CA GLY A 81 20.78 10.64 19.08
C GLY A 81 19.65 9.61 19.22
N GLY A 82 18.46 9.95 18.72
CA GLY A 82 17.25 9.11 18.78
C GLY A 82 17.14 8.05 17.68
N ASN A 83 18.18 7.79 16.88
CA ASN A 83 18.07 6.91 15.72
C ASN A 83 17.67 5.47 16.07
N LEU A 84 18.14 4.95 17.21
CA LEU A 84 17.77 3.62 17.68
C LEU A 84 16.28 3.55 18.04
N GLN A 85 15.72 4.61 18.62
CA GLN A 85 14.29 4.71 18.93
C GLN A 85 13.45 4.76 17.66
N ILE A 86 13.88 5.49 16.63
CA ILE A 86 13.19 5.56 15.33
C ILE A 86 13.15 4.16 14.67
N ILE A 87 14.27 3.44 14.68
CA ILE A 87 14.35 2.07 14.14
C ILE A 87 13.39 1.14 14.90
N ALA A 88 13.38 1.21 16.24
CA ALA A 88 12.50 0.40 17.08
C ALA A 88 11.02 0.73 16.83
N GLN A 89 10.67 2.02 16.76
CA GLN A 89 9.31 2.47 16.48
C GLN A 89 8.83 2.00 15.10
N ALA A 90 9.66 2.11 14.07
CA ALA A 90 9.33 1.63 12.73
C ALA A 90 9.05 0.11 12.71
N ARG A 91 9.82 -0.69 13.47
CA ARG A 91 9.55 -2.12 13.63
C ARG A 91 8.18 -2.36 14.27
N CYS A 92 7.85 -1.67 15.36
CA CYS A 92 6.55 -1.78 16.02
C CYS A 92 5.39 -1.42 15.07
N GLU A 93 5.53 -0.35 14.30
CA GLU A 93 4.52 0.11 13.36
C GLU A 93 4.29 -0.88 12.22
N ILE A 94 5.35 -1.49 11.68
CA ILE A 94 5.25 -2.52 10.65
C ILE A 94 4.47 -3.74 11.16
N GLU A 95 4.74 -4.20 12.38
CA GLU A 95 3.99 -5.32 12.97
C GLU A 95 2.52 -4.96 13.19
N ALA A 96 2.24 -3.75 13.71
CA ALA A 96 0.87 -3.26 13.89
C ALA A 96 0.11 -3.18 12.56
N MET A 97 0.76 -2.67 11.50
CA MET A 97 0.20 -2.65 10.15
C MET A 97 -0.09 -4.04 9.62
N ARG A 98 0.84 -4.98 9.78
CA ARG A 98 0.69 -6.37 9.32
C ARG A 98 -0.51 -7.04 9.99
N LEU A 99 -0.63 -6.94 11.30
CA LEU A 99 -1.74 -7.53 12.05
C LEU A 99 -3.09 -6.95 11.64
N MET A 100 -3.16 -5.63 11.42
CA MET A 100 -4.39 -4.99 10.97
C MET A 100 -4.79 -5.42 9.55
N VAL A 101 -3.83 -5.61 8.64
CA VAL A 101 -4.10 -6.14 7.29
C VAL A 101 -4.56 -7.59 7.35
N LEU A 102 -3.95 -8.43 8.19
CA LEU A 102 -4.39 -9.82 8.39
C LEU A 102 -5.80 -9.89 8.99
N LYS A 103 -6.12 -9.00 9.93
CA LYS A 103 -7.48 -8.87 10.48
C LYS A 103 -8.49 -8.51 9.39
N ALA A 104 -8.16 -7.56 8.52
CA ALA A 104 -9.02 -7.18 7.40
C ALA A 104 -9.19 -8.33 6.39
N ALA A 105 -8.12 -9.06 6.07
CA ALA A 105 -8.17 -10.23 5.21
C ALA A 105 -9.08 -11.31 5.80
N ARG A 106 -8.91 -11.63 7.10
CA ARG A 106 -9.76 -12.60 7.79
C ARG A 106 -11.23 -12.18 7.81
N ALA A 107 -11.51 -10.89 8.01
CA ALA A 107 -12.86 -10.37 7.94
C ALA A 107 -13.47 -10.53 6.54
N MET A 108 -12.69 -10.36 5.47
CA MET A 108 -13.16 -10.61 4.10
C MET A 108 -13.50 -12.09 3.88
N ASP A 109 -12.67 -13.00 4.40
CA ASP A 109 -12.88 -14.45 4.28
C ASP A 109 -14.14 -14.93 5.01
N VAL A 110 -14.43 -14.37 6.20
CA VAL A 110 -15.51 -14.84 7.08
C VAL A 110 -16.83 -14.10 6.85
N LEU A 111 -16.78 -12.78 6.66
CA LEU A 111 -17.98 -11.91 6.60
C LEU A 111 -18.36 -11.55 5.15
N GLY A 112 -17.49 -11.82 4.18
CA GLY A 112 -17.61 -11.34 2.82
C GLY A 112 -17.25 -9.86 2.66
N ASN A 113 -17.01 -9.46 1.41
CA ASN A 113 -16.44 -8.14 1.07
C ASN A 113 -17.30 -6.94 1.52
N LYS A 114 -18.62 -7.09 1.56
CA LYS A 114 -19.54 -5.98 1.89
C LYS A 114 -19.42 -5.61 3.37
N GLU A 115 -19.46 -6.59 4.25
CA GLU A 115 -19.38 -6.38 5.70
C GLU A 115 -17.93 -6.09 6.14
N ALA A 116 -16.95 -6.69 5.47
CA ALA A 116 -15.53 -6.44 5.73
C ALA A 116 -15.06 -5.01 5.34
N ARG A 117 -15.90 -4.21 4.67
CA ARG A 117 -15.54 -2.88 4.14
C ARG A 117 -14.97 -1.94 5.20
N VAL A 118 -15.41 -2.06 6.46
CA VAL A 118 -14.95 -1.23 7.57
C VAL A 118 -13.47 -1.51 7.85
N TRP A 119 -13.10 -2.77 7.98
CA TRP A 119 -11.71 -3.19 8.18
C TRP A 119 -10.82 -2.80 7.00
N VAL A 120 -11.29 -3.01 5.78
CA VAL A 120 -10.56 -2.62 4.55
C VAL A 120 -10.34 -1.11 4.48
N SER A 121 -11.30 -0.32 4.97
CA SER A 121 -11.18 1.15 5.01
C SER A 121 -10.22 1.61 6.11
N MET A 122 -10.27 0.99 7.29
CA MET A 122 -9.33 1.28 8.40
C MET A 122 -7.89 1.05 7.98
N ILE A 123 -7.57 -0.10 7.37
CA ILE A 123 -6.19 -0.37 6.92
C ILE A 123 -5.75 0.60 5.82
N LYS A 124 -6.68 1.06 4.98
CA LYS A 124 -6.36 1.95 3.86
C LYS A 124 -6.08 3.39 4.30
N ALA A 125 -6.58 3.79 5.48
CA ALA A 125 -6.19 5.02 6.14
C ALA A 125 -4.83 4.83 6.83
N MET A 126 -4.73 3.81 7.70
CA MET A 126 -3.58 3.62 8.59
C MET A 126 -2.27 3.24 7.87
N VAL A 127 -2.31 2.32 6.90
CA VAL A 127 -1.08 1.75 6.31
C VAL A 127 -0.33 2.78 5.46
N PRO A 128 -0.99 3.54 4.57
CA PRO A 128 -0.29 4.59 3.83
C PRO A 128 0.25 5.67 4.75
N GLU A 129 -0.50 6.14 5.76
CA GLU A 129 -0.05 7.18 6.69
C GLU A 129 1.25 6.82 7.42
N ARG A 130 1.40 5.56 7.84
CA ARG A 130 2.58 5.09 8.59
C ARG A 130 3.76 4.66 7.73
N ALA A 131 3.56 4.50 6.42
CA ALA A 131 4.57 3.94 5.51
C ALA A 131 4.79 4.78 4.24
N SER A 132 4.23 5.98 4.18
CA SER A 132 4.43 6.96 3.11
C SER A 132 5.73 7.74 3.27
#